data_AF-A0A5K8A436-F1
#
_entry.id   AF-A0A5K8A436-F1
#
_cell.length_a   1.000
_cell.length_b   1.000
_cell.length_c   1.000
_cell.angle_alpha   90.00
_cell.angle_beta   90.00
_cell.angle_gamma   90.00
#
_symmetry.space_group_name_H-M   'P 1'
#
loop_
_entity.id
_entity.type
_entity.pdbx_description
1 polymer ?
#
loop_
_entity_poly.entity_id
_entity_poly.type
_entity_poly.pdbx_seq_one_letter_code
_entity_poly.pdbx_strand_id
1 'polypeptide(L)'
;MTTQTTLTASVPSADSAHDALRVGVYVCHCGLNIAQTVDCDGIAERATGLADVTVAKGIGYACSEPGQREIRDDIAEHGLNRIVVASCSPRLHEPTFRQMLKDAGLNPYLLEMANLREQCSWVHMHDKGAATDKAWDLIKMAVARVRRLSALSETRLPMTQRALVIGGGVAGIQSALDLADNGYDVVMIEKQPSIGGVMAQLDKTFPTMDCSI
;
A
#
# COMPACT_ATOMS: atom_id res chain seq x y z
N MET A 1 -3.85 16.17 30.02
CA MET A 1 -2.49 16.15 29.43
C MET A 1 -2.65 15.80 27.97
N THR A 2 -2.73 16.82 27.11
CA THR A 2 -2.83 16.65 25.65
C THR A 2 -1.46 16.25 25.13
N THR A 3 -1.33 15.01 24.67
CA THR A 3 -0.13 14.51 24.01
C THR A 3 0.04 15.27 22.70
N GLN A 4 0.85 16.32 22.70
CA GLN A 4 1.28 16.98 21.47
C GLN A 4 2.16 16.00 20.72
N THR A 5 1.61 15.36 19.69
CA THR A 5 2.39 14.55 18.76
C THR A 5 3.18 15.50 17.85
N THR A 6 4.35 15.92 18.32
CA THR A 6 5.27 16.73 17.53
C THR A 6 5.96 15.83 16.50
N LEU A 7 5.36 15.67 15.32
CA LEU A 7 5.99 14.98 14.18
C LEU A 7 6.69 15.99 13.28
N THR A 8 7.92 16.32 13.67
CA THR A 8 8.90 17.02 12.84
C THR A 8 9.72 16.02 12.02
N ALA A 9 9.53 16.02 10.71
CA ALA A 9 10.58 15.87 9.70
C ALA A 9 9.95 16.14 8.33
N SER A 10 10.30 17.28 7.73
CA SER A 10 10.13 17.51 6.30
C SER A 10 11.15 16.63 5.56
N VAL A 11 10.68 15.73 4.71
CA VAL A 11 11.55 14.96 3.81
C VAL A 11 12.32 15.95 2.94
N PRO A 12 13.65 15.85 2.82
CA PRO A 12 14.42 16.77 1.99
C PRO A 12 13.93 16.71 0.55
N SER A 13 13.72 17.87 -0.08
CA SER A 13 13.38 17.99 -1.50
C SER A 13 14.62 17.82 -2.38
N ALA A 14 15.39 16.76 -2.15
CA ALA A 14 16.55 16.44 -2.96
C ALA A 14 16.06 15.57 -4.13
N ASP A 15 15.54 16.21 -5.19
CA ASP A 15 15.76 15.73 -6.56
C ASP A 15 15.18 16.73 -7.56
N SER A 16 16.08 17.44 -8.22
CA SER A 16 15.77 18.31 -9.34
C SER A 16 15.39 17.48 -10.56
N ALA A 17 14.49 17.98 -11.40
CA ALA A 17 14.03 17.33 -12.64
C ALA A 17 15.13 17.07 -13.70
N HIS A 18 16.40 17.25 -13.36
CA HIS A 18 17.56 17.24 -14.25
C HIS A 18 18.56 16.09 -14.00
N ASP A 19 18.29 15.22 -13.03
CA ASP A 19 19.16 14.08 -12.73
C ASP A 19 18.91 12.93 -13.72
N ALA A 20 19.98 12.26 -14.17
CA ALA A 20 19.87 11.10 -15.05
C ALA A 20 19.04 9.99 -14.41
N LEU A 21 18.09 9.40 -15.15
CA LEU A 21 17.17 8.39 -14.63
C LEU A 21 17.91 7.09 -14.33
N ARG A 22 17.69 6.56 -13.12
CA ARG A 22 18.25 5.31 -12.60
C ARG A 22 17.12 4.51 -11.97
N VAL A 23 16.51 3.63 -12.77
CA VAL A 23 15.32 2.86 -12.40
C VAL A 23 15.73 1.49 -11.84
N GLY A 24 15.22 1.14 -10.66
CA GLY A 24 15.24 -0.22 -10.13
C GLY A 24 13.93 -0.94 -10.41
N VAL A 25 13.98 -2.16 -10.96
CA VAL A 25 12.80 -2.99 -11.26
C VAL A 25 12.85 -4.29 -10.45
N TYR A 26 11.85 -4.51 -9.61
CA TYR A 26 11.80 -5.65 -8.70
C TYR A 26 10.58 -6.52 -8.99
N VAL A 27 10.81 -7.76 -9.43
CA VAL A 27 9.76 -8.70 -9.81
C VAL A 27 9.54 -9.70 -8.68
N CYS A 28 8.40 -9.58 -8.00
CA CYS A 28 8.08 -10.42 -6.85
C CYS A 28 7.55 -11.79 -7.28
N HIS A 29 8.07 -12.86 -6.68
CA HIS A 29 7.55 -14.22 -6.86
C HIS A 29 6.26 -14.46 -6.06
N CYS A 30 6.15 -13.80 -4.90
CA CYS A 30 5.07 -13.97 -3.92
C CYS A 30 4.87 -15.45 -3.54
N GLY A 31 5.99 -16.13 -3.29
CA GLY A 31 6.02 -17.59 -3.19
C GLY A 31 5.61 -18.20 -4.53
N LEU A 32 4.54 -18.98 -4.54
CA LEU A 32 3.97 -19.54 -5.77
C LEU A 32 2.83 -18.69 -6.36
N ASN A 33 2.40 -17.61 -5.70
CA ASN A 33 1.23 -16.86 -6.19
C ASN A 33 1.47 -16.18 -7.54
N ILE A 34 2.70 -15.74 -7.81
CA ILE A 34 3.09 -15.16 -9.11
C ILE A 34 3.97 -16.16 -9.87
N ALA A 35 5.02 -16.67 -9.22
CA ALA A 35 6.03 -17.51 -9.88
C ALA A 35 5.52 -18.85 -10.45
N GLN A 36 4.37 -19.37 -9.99
CA GLN A 36 3.81 -20.59 -10.59
C GLN A 36 3.25 -20.38 -12.00
N THR A 37 2.93 -19.13 -12.36
CA THR A 37 2.23 -18.76 -13.60
C THR A 37 3.06 -17.84 -14.48
N VAL A 38 3.86 -16.95 -13.87
CA VAL A 38 4.68 -15.96 -14.57
C VAL A 38 6.16 -16.30 -14.35
N ASP A 39 6.94 -16.35 -15.42
CA ASP A 39 8.41 -16.47 -15.35
C ASP A 39 9.03 -15.16 -14.81
N CYS A 40 9.10 -15.06 -13.48
CA CYS A 40 9.49 -13.83 -12.80
C CYS A 40 10.96 -13.47 -13.03
N ASP A 41 11.84 -14.47 -13.03
CA ASP A 41 13.28 -14.26 -13.20
C ASP A 41 13.61 -13.94 -14.66
N GLY A 42 12.97 -14.62 -15.62
CA GLY A 42 13.13 -14.32 -17.03
C GLY A 42 12.66 -12.91 -17.41
N ILE A 43 11.53 -12.43 -16.87
CA ILE A 43 11.09 -11.04 -17.12
C ILE A 43 11.93 -10.01 -16.36
N ALA A 44 12.50 -10.36 -15.20
CA ALA A 44 13.43 -9.49 -14.48
C ALA A 44 14.74 -9.31 -15.27
N GLU A 45 15.32 -10.40 -15.78
CA GLU A 45 16.49 -10.36 -16.65
C GLU A 45 16.21 -9.51 -17.90
N ARG A 46 15.06 -9.73 -18.54
CA ARG A 46 14.64 -8.95 -19.71
C ARG A 46 14.49 -7.45 -19.41
N ALA A 47 14.10 -7.08 -18.19
CA ALA A 47 13.94 -5.69 -17.79
C ALA A 47 15.28 -4.92 -17.73
N THR A 48 16.43 -5.60 -17.57
CA THR A 48 17.76 -4.96 -17.62
C THR A 48 18.05 -4.30 -18.97
N GLY A 49 17.43 -4.78 -20.05
CA GLY A 49 17.57 -4.21 -21.40
C GLY A 49 16.70 -2.99 -21.68
N LEU A 50 15.84 -2.57 -20.74
CA LEU A 50 15.04 -1.35 -20.89
C LEU A 50 15.91 -0.12 -20.61
N ALA A 51 15.74 0.94 -21.40
CA ALA A 51 16.44 2.21 -21.16
C ALA A 51 16.28 2.70 -19.70
N ASP A 52 17.29 3.35 -19.16
CA ASP A 52 17.27 3.91 -17.79
C ASP A 52 17.12 2.89 -16.64
N VAL A 53 16.95 1.59 -16.93
CA VAL A 53 16.94 0.55 -15.90
C VAL A 53 18.37 0.22 -15.52
N THR A 54 18.73 0.55 -14.28
CA THR A 54 20.07 0.30 -13.73
C THR A 54 20.14 -1.06 -13.04
N VAL A 55 19.05 -1.48 -12.40
CA VAL A 55 18.94 -2.75 -11.68
C VAL A 55 17.60 -3.39 -12.02
N ALA A 56 17.61 -4.70 -12.31
CA ALA A 56 16.39 -5.49 -12.35
C ALA A 56 16.63 -6.88 -11.75
N LYS A 57 15.77 -7.30 -10.83
CA LYS A 57 15.93 -8.57 -10.08
C LYS A 57 14.59 -9.23 -9.77
N GLY A 58 14.60 -10.55 -9.74
CA GLY A 58 13.54 -11.35 -9.13
C GLY A 58 13.73 -11.39 -7.61
N ILE A 59 12.65 -11.20 -6.84
CA ILE A 59 12.67 -11.23 -5.38
C ILE A 59 11.58 -12.19 -4.89
N GLY A 60 11.92 -13.09 -3.96
CA GLY A 60 10.97 -14.06 -3.41
C GLY A 60 9.70 -13.41 -2.80
N TYR A 61 9.90 -12.48 -1.86
CA TYR A 61 8.82 -11.72 -1.21
C TYR A 61 9.21 -10.25 -1.05
N ALA A 62 8.91 -9.41 -2.05
CA ALA A 62 9.30 -7.98 -2.05
C ALA A 62 8.82 -7.19 -0.83
N CYS A 63 7.64 -7.52 -0.26
CA CYS A 63 7.11 -6.83 0.92
C CYS A 63 7.70 -7.30 2.26
N SER A 64 8.44 -8.42 2.27
CA SER A 64 9.09 -8.91 3.48
C SER A 64 10.27 -8.01 3.88
N GLU A 65 10.67 -8.03 5.15
CA GLU A 65 11.83 -7.26 5.61
C GLU A 65 13.13 -7.56 4.83
N PRO A 66 13.47 -8.82 4.51
CA PRO A 66 14.60 -9.12 3.63
C PRO A 66 14.46 -8.50 2.23
N GLY A 67 13.27 -8.60 1.62
CA GLY A 67 13.02 -8.04 0.29
C GLY A 67 13.06 -6.52 0.26
N GLN A 68 12.52 -5.86 1.28
CA GLN A 68 12.62 -4.40 1.41
C GLN A 68 14.06 -3.95 1.63
N ARG A 69 14.84 -4.69 2.44
CA ARG A 69 16.25 -4.41 2.67
C ARG A 69 17.06 -4.46 1.38
N GLU A 70 16.88 -5.50 0.57
CA GLU A 70 17.56 -5.63 -0.71
C GLU A 70 17.27 -4.43 -1.63
N ILE A 71 16.02 -3.96 -1.69
CA ILE A 71 15.67 -2.77 -2.47
C ILE A 71 16.34 -1.50 -1.90
N ARG A 72 16.38 -1.34 -0.57
CA ARG A 72 17.04 -0.18 0.06
C ARG A 72 18.54 -0.17 -0.17
N ASP A 73 19.18 -1.33 -0.09
CA ASP A 73 20.61 -1.50 -0.32
C ASP A 73 20.94 -1.14 -1.77
N ASP A 74 20.15 -1.63 -2.73
CA ASP A 74 20.29 -1.27 -4.15
C ASP A 74 20.06 0.23 -4.43
N ILE A 75 19.09 0.86 -3.74
CA ILE A 75 18.86 2.31 -3.84
C ILE A 75 20.14 3.08 -3.46
N ALA A 76 20.79 2.69 -2.37
CA ALA A 76 22.01 3.33 -1.91
C ALA A 76 23.22 2.99 -2.80
N GLU A 77 23.40 1.73 -3.17
CA GLU A 77 24.55 1.24 -3.94
C GLU A 77 24.57 1.79 -5.36
N HIS A 78 23.41 1.81 -6.03
CA HIS A 78 23.29 2.21 -7.43
C HIS A 78 22.74 3.62 -7.62
N GLY A 79 22.48 4.33 -6.52
CA GLY A 79 21.94 5.69 -6.52
C GLY A 79 20.57 5.78 -7.19
N LEU A 80 19.73 4.73 -7.08
CA LEU A 80 18.46 4.65 -7.80
C LEU A 80 17.55 5.82 -7.40
N ASN A 81 16.93 6.44 -8.40
CA ASN A 81 16.03 7.58 -8.20
C ASN A 81 14.59 7.28 -8.65
N ARG A 82 14.30 6.07 -9.14
CA ARG A 82 12.97 5.59 -9.51
C ARG A 82 12.84 4.11 -9.19
N ILE A 83 11.69 3.70 -8.64
CA ILE A 83 11.47 2.31 -8.24
C ILE A 83 10.20 1.77 -8.88
N VAL A 84 10.31 0.60 -9.53
CA VAL A 84 9.19 -0.20 -9.99
C VAL A 84 9.14 -1.49 -9.19
N VAL A 85 8.01 -1.75 -8.53
CA VAL A 85 7.76 -3.04 -7.87
C VAL A 85 6.66 -3.79 -8.61
N ALA A 86 7.03 -4.82 -9.34
CA ALA A 86 6.12 -5.68 -10.09
C ALA A 86 5.67 -6.84 -9.20
N SER A 87 4.50 -6.72 -8.57
CA SER A 87 4.05 -7.62 -7.51
C SER A 87 2.51 -7.71 -7.40
N CYS A 88 1.94 -7.43 -6.24
CA CYS A 88 0.51 -7.42 -5.97
C CYS A 88 -0.11 -6.03 -6.23
N SER A 89 -1.40 -5.90 -5.95
CA SER A 89 -2.15 -4.66 -6.10
C SER A 89 -1.56 -3.49 -5.28
N PRO A 90 -1.48 -2.28 -5.88
CA PRO A 90 -1.12 -1.08 -5.13
C PRO A 90 -2.11 -0.78 -3.99
N ARG A 91 -3.38 -1.20 -4.12
CA ARG A 91 -4.38 -1.07 -3.04
C ARG A 91 -3.99 -1.81 -1.76
N LEU A 92 -3.04 -2.74 -1.82
CA LEU A 92 -2.56 -3.52 -0.69
C LEU A 92 -1.23 -2.99 -0.14
N HIS A 93 -0.18 -2.92 -0.99
CA HIS A 93 1.19 -2.65 -0.51
C HIS A 93 1.81 -1.33 -1.01
N GLU A 94 1.09 -0.48 -1.75
CA GLU A 94 1.63 0.84 -2.12
C GLU A 94 2.05 1.65 -0.87
N PRO A 95 1.27 1.71 0.22
CA PRO A 95 1.71 2.39 1.44
C PRO A 95 2.98 1.78 2.04
N THR A 96 3.12 0.44 1.98
CA THR A 96 4.30 -0.27 2.48
C THR A 96 5.55 0.11 1.71
N PHE A 97 5.51 0.05 0.38
CA PHE A 97 6.67 0.41 -0.44
C PHE A 97 6.96 1.91 -0.42
N ARG A 98 5.95 2.77 -0.31
CA ARG A 98 6.15 4.21 -0.07
C ARG A 98 6.88 4.48 1.23
N GLN A 99 6.54 3.78 2.30
CA GLN A 99 7.25 3.90 3.56
C GLN A 99 8.70 3.43 3.42
N MET A 100 8.93 2.30 2.75
CA MET A 100 10.29 1.81 2.45
C MET A 100 11.14 2.83 1.68
N LEU A 101 10.56 3.49 0.66
CA LEU A 101 11.26 4.57 -0.07
C LEU A 101 11.59 5.75 0.85
N LYS A 102 10.65 6.17 1.70
CA LYS A 102 10.91 7.24 2.70
C LYS A 102 12.07 6.86 3.61
N ASP A 103 12.10 5.62 4.10
CA ASP A 103 13.18 5.12 4.96
C ASP A 103 14.52 5.03 4.24
N ALA A 104 14.51 4.84 2.91
CA ALA A 104 15.68 4.89 2.03
C ALA A 104 16.10 6.31 1.61
N GLY A 105 15.38 7.35 2.06
CA GLY A 105 15.63 8.73 1.67
C GLY A 105 15.14 9.12 0.27
N LEU A 106 14.35 8.27 -0.39
CA LEU A 106 13.76 8.54 -1.71
C LEU A 106 12.34 9.09 -1.56
N ASN A 107 11.94 10.00 -2.46
CA ASN A 107 10.57 10.51 -2.45
C ASN A 107 9.55 9.38 -2.74
N PRO A 108 8.52 9.18 -1.90
CA PRO A 108 7.57 8.07 -2.03
C PRO A 108 6.73 8.09 -3.31
N TYR A 109 6.67 9.24 -4.01
CA TYR A 109 5.94 9.40 -5.26
C TYR A 109 6.80 9.08 -6.49
N LEU A 110 8.05 8.62 -6.29
CA LEU A 110 8.93 8.09 -7.34
C LEU A 110 8.86 6.55 -7.44
N LEU A 111 7.78 5.98 -6.90
CA LEU A 111 7.40 4.58 -6.97
C LEU A 111 6.30 4.37 -8.02
N GLU A 112 6.42 3.31 -8.80
CA GLU A 112 5.31 2.73 -9.58
C GLU A 112 5.18 1.24 -9.25
N MET A 113 3.95 0.74 -9.19
CA MET A 113 3.68 -0.69 -8.99
C MET A 113 3.04 -1.31 -10.22
N ALA A 114 3.60 -2.42 -10.71
CA ALA A 114 2.95 -3.26 -11.73
C ALA A 114 2.22 -4.42 -11.03
N ASN A 115 0.90 -4.52 -11.20
CA ASN A 115 0.12 -5.60 -10.60
C ASN A 115 0.23 -6.88 -11.43
N LEU A 116 1.14 -7.77 -11.03
CA LEU A 116 1.35 -9.07 -11.65
C LEU A 116 0.56 -10.20 -10.98
N ARG A 117 -0.14 -9.95 -9.86
CA ARG A 117 -0.87 -10.98 -9.12
C ARG A 117 -2.36 -10.98 -9.44
N GLU A 118 -3.11 -10.05 -8.85
CA GLU A 118 -4.57 -9.99 -9.01
C GLU A 118 -4.97 -9.71 -10.46
N GLN A 119 -4.12 -9.03 -11.22
CA GLN A 119 -4.39 -8.66 -12.62
C GLN A 119 -3.62 -9.52 -13.64
N CYS A 120 -2.82 -10.50 -13.20
CA CYS A 120 -2.09 -11.37 -14.12
C CYS A 120 -2.06 -12.83 -13.66
N SER A 121 -1.18 -13.20 -12.72
CA SER A 121 -0.93 -14.61 -12.38
C SER A 121 -2.19 -15.35 -11.90
N TRP A 122 -3.01 -14.73 -11.05
CA TRP A 122 -4.22 -15.37 -10.50
C TRP A 122 -5.35 -15.54 -11.52
N VAL A 123 -5.34 -14.77 -12.61
CA VAL A 123 -6.42 -14.78 -13.60
C VAL A 123 -6.01 -15.48 -14.91
N HIS A 124 -4.73 -15.82 -15.07
CA HIS A 124 -4.17 -16.49 -16.26
C HIS A 124 -3.44 -17.80 -15.92
N MET A 125 -3.87 -18.50 -14.87
CA MET A 125 -3.18 -19.68 -14.34
C MET A 125 -2.96 -20.82 -15.36
N HIS A 126 -3.82 -20.89 -16.38
CA HIS A 126 -3.82 -21.94 -17.40
C HIS A 126 -3.06 -21.56 -18.68
N ASP A 127 -2.65 -20.31 -18.84
CA ASP A 127 -1.87 -19.83 -19.99
C ASP A 127 -0.65 -19.04 -19.51
N LYS A 128 0.38 -19.78 -19.10
CA LYS A 128 1.60 -19.22 -18.52
C LYS A 128 2.41 -18.37 -19.50
N GLY A 129 2.35 -18.73 -20.80
CA GLY A 129 3.01 -17.97 -21.86
C GLY A 129 2.40 -16.58 -21.99
N ALA A 130 1.08 -16.52 -22.20
CA ALA A 130 0.37 -15.24 -22.27
C ALA A 130 0.43 -14.45 -20.95
N ALA A 131 0.41 -15.12 -19.79
CA ALA A 131 0.58 -14.47 -18.49
C ALA A 131 1.96 -13.80 -18.37
N THR A 132 3.01 -14.46 -18.84
CA THR A 132 4.38 -13.92 -18.81
C THR A 132 4.53 -12.75 -19.78
N ASP A 133 3.98 -12.86 -21.00
CA ASP A 133 3.96 -11.75 -21.97
C ASP A 133 3.18 -10.54 -21.45
N LYS A 134 2.01 -10.78 -20.84
CA LYS A 134 1.23 -9.72 -20.19
C LYS A 134 2.01 -9.08 -19.04
N ALA A 135 2.66 -9.87 -18.19
CA ALA A 135 3.47 -9.35 -17.09
C ALA A 135 4.63 -8.48 -17.60
N TRP A 136 5.26 -8.89 -18.70
CA TRP A 136 6.28 -8.10 -19.37
C TRP A 136 5.74 -6.75 -19.88
N ASP A 137 4.56 -6.74 -20.50
CA ASP A 137 3.91 -5.50 -20.93
C ASP A 137 3.59 -4.57 -19.75
N LEU A 138 3.10 -5.10 -18.64
CA LEU A 138 2.84 -4.34 -17.43
C LEU A 138 4.10 -3.72 -16.84
N ILE A 139 5.24 -4.43 -16.84
CA ILE A 139 6.53 -3.89 -16.41
C ILE A 139 6.96 -2.75 -17.32
N LYS A 140 6.88 -2.91 -18.65
CA LYS A 140 7.21 -1.84 -19.61
C LYS A 140 6.35 -0.59 -19.38
N MET A 141 5.06 -0.76 -19.14
CA MET A 141 4.14 0.34 -18.84
C MET A 141 4.52 1.05 -17.54
N ALA A 142 4.84 0.29 -16.49
CA ALA A 142 5.26 0.85 -15.21
C ALA A 142 6.57 1.62 -15.31
N VAL A 143 7.58 1.06 -16.00
CA VAL A 143 8.84 1.75 -16.29
C VAL A 143 8.58 3.03 -17.11
N ALA A 144 7.75 2.98 -18.15
CA ALA A 144 7.42 4.17 -18.93
C ALA A 144 6.78 5.28 -18.08
N ARG A 145 5.95 4.91 -17.10
CA ARG A 145 5.31 5.85 -16.18
C ARG A 145 6.28 6.40 -15.14
N VAL A 146 7.09 5.54 -14.52
CA VAL A 146 8.01 5.94 -13.44
C VAL A 146 9.02 7.00 -13.91
N ARG A 147 9.45 6.93 -15.17
CA ARG A 147 10.33 7.93 -15.81
C ARG A 147 9.73 9.34 -15.87
N ARG A 148 8.40 9.45 -15.81
CA ARG A 148 7.67 10.73 -15.86
C ARG A 148 7.16 11.18 -14.50
N LEU A 149 7.37 10.39 -13.44
CA LEU A 149 7.01 10.80 -12.09
C LEU A 149 7.94 11.92 -11.61
N SER A 150 7.35 12.86 -10.90
CA SER A 150 8.02 13.95 -10.20
C SER A 150 7.87 13.75 -8.71
N ALA A 151 8.86 14.21 -7.94
CA ALA A 151 8.75 14.26 -6.49
C ALA A 151 7.54 15.12 -6.07
N LEU A 152 6.71 14.61 -5.17
CA LEU A 152 5.58 15.35 -4.60
C LEU A 152 5.76 15.52 -3.08
N SER A 153 5.10 16.54 -2.54
CA SER A 153 5.04 16.81 -1.10
C SER A 153 3.63 16.53 -0.56
N GLU A 154 3.54 15.85 0.58
CA GLU A 154 2.27 15.68 1.29
C GLU A 154 1.79 17.02 1.87
N THR A 155 0.53 17.36 1.61
CA THR A 155 -0.09 18.54 2.22
C THR A 155 -0.66 18.15 3.59
N ARG A 156 -0.28 18.91 4.62
CA ARG A 156 -0.85 18.74 5.98
C ARG A 156 -2.12 19.56 6.09
N LEU A 157 -3.22 18.91 6.43
CA LEU A 157 -4.52 19.56 6.66
C LEU A 157 -4.85 19.54 8.15
N PRO A 158 -5.49 20.59 8.69
CA PRO A 158 -5.92 20.61 10.08
C PRO A 158 -7.01 19.55 10.31
N MET A 159 -6.93 18.84 11.43
CA MET A 159 -7.91 17.82 11.82
C MET A 159 -8.83 18.34 12.92
N THR A 160 -10.13 18.39 12.64
CA THR A 160 -11.14 18.72 13.65
C THR A 160 -11.24 17.57 14.67
N GLN A 161 -11.09 17.87 15.96
CA GLN A 161 -11.15 16.88 17.05
C GLN A 161 -12.60 16.52 17.42
N ARG A 162 -13.37 16.07 16.44
CA ARG A 162 -14.77 15.65 16.60
C ARG A 162 -15.04 14.44 15.70
N ALA A 163 -15.75 13.45 16.22
CA ALA A 163 -16.18 12.27 15.49
C ALA A 163 -17.68 12.29 15.21
N LEU A 164 -18.08 11.66 14.09
CA LEU A 164 -19.47 11.41 13.73
C LEU A 164 -19.70 9.90 13.68
N VAL A 165 -20.65 9.40 14.47
CA VAL A 165 -21.09 8.01 14.45
C VAL A 165 -22.46 7.95 13.79
N ILE A 166 -22.59 7.15 12.73
CA ILE A 166 -23.85 6.97 11.98
C ILE A 166 -24.41 5.58 12.31
N GLY A 167 -25.54 5.57 12.99
CA GLY A 167 -26.21 4.37 13.51
C GLY A 167 -25.97 4.19 15.01
N GLY A 168 -27.05 4.13 15.78
CA GLY A 168 -27.10 3.89 17.22
C GLY A 168 -27.38 2.43 17.57
N GLY A 169 -26.89 1.47 16.79
CA GLY A 169 -26.84 0.06 17.19
C GLY A 169 -25.68 -0.21 18.16
N VAL A 170 -25.55 -1.45 18.64
CA VAL A 170 -24.48 -1.84 19.58
C VAL A 170 -23.07 -1.40 19.15
N ALA A 171 -22.73 -1.54 17.86
CA ALA A 171 -21.44 -1.12 17.33
C ALA A 171 -21.23 0.41 17.38
N GLY A 172 -22.28 1.18 17.07
CA GLY A 172 -22.22 2.64 17.11
C GLY A 172 -22.19 3.18 18.54
N ILE A 173 -22.99 2.61 19.44
CA ILE A 173 -22.98 2.94 20.87
C ILE A 173 -21.59 2.71 21.44
N GLN A 174 -20.98 1.54 21.21
CA GLN A 174 -19.64 1.27 21.71
C GLN A 174 -18.60 2.22 21.12
N SER A 175 -18.62 2.45 19.80
CA SER A 175 -17.69 3.37 19.15
C SER A 175 -17.79 4.79 19.73
N ALA A 176 -19.02 5.25 20.02
CA ALA A 176 -19.24 6.57 20.58
C ALA A 176 -18.78 6.69 22.03
N LEU A 177 -19.05 5.68 22.86
CA LEU A 177 -18.59 5.62 24.25
C LEU A 177 -17.07 5.61 24.31
N ASP A 178 -16.40 4.74 23.56
CA ASP A 178 -14.94 4.65 23.55
C ASP A 178 -14.28 5.97 23.15
N LEU A 179 -14.84 6.67 22.14
CA LEU A 179 -14.34 7.97 21.71
C LEU A 179 -14.60 9.06 22.76
N ALA A 180 -15.79 9.10 23.36
CA ALA A 180 -16.15 10.08 24.37
C ALA A 180 -15.32 9.92 25.65
N ASP A 181 -15.09 8.67 26.11
CA ASP A 181 -14.26 8.35 27.27
C ASP A 181 -12.79 8.74 27.06
N ASN A 182 -12.32 8.75 25.81
CA ASN A 182 -11.00 9.26 25.42
C ASN A 182 -10.96 10.78 25.20
N GLY A 183 -12.04 11.49 25.52
CA GLY A 183 -12.12 12.96 25.49
C GLY A 183 -12.39 13.58 24.13
N TYR A 184 -12.83 12.81 23.14
CA TYR A 184 -13.29 13.34 21.85
C TYR A 184 -14.74 13.79 21.93
N ASP A 185 -15.07 14.86 21.21
CA ASP A 185 -16.46 15.26 20.99
C ASP A 185 -17.10 14.33 19.95
N VAL A 186 -18.26 13.75 20.27
CA VAL A 186 -18.90 12.73 19.43
C VAL A 186 -20.35 13.12 19.15
N VAL A 187 -20.71 13.16 17.87
CA VAL A 187 -22.10 13.29 17.43
C VAL A 187 -22.56 11.91 16.95
N MET A 188 -23.67 11.41 17.49
CA MET A 188 -24.33 10.21 16.99
C MET A 188 -25.61 10.57 16.24
N ILE A 189 -25.81 9.98 15.07
CA ILE A 189 -27.04 10.09 14.29
C ILE A 189 -27.66 8.71 14.15
N GLU A 190 -28.86 8.53 14.72
CA GLU A 190 -29.67 7.33 14.52
C GLU A 190 -30.86 7.67 13.61
N LYS A 191 -31.16 6.77 12.67
CA LYS A 191 -32.25 6.93 11.70
C LYS A 191 -33.62 6.74 12.36
N GLN A 192 -33.72 5.80 13.29
CA GLN A 192 -34.94 5.46 14.02
C GLN A 192 -35.16 6.39 15.23
N PRO A 193 -36.38 6.42 15.79
CA PRO A 193 -36.65 7.20 17.00
C PRO A 193 -35.88 6.75 18.25
N SER A 194 -35.31 5.55 18.25
CA SER A 194 -34.55 4.97 19.37
C SER A 194 -33.25 4.34 18.90
N ILE A 195 -32.25 4.41 19.78
CA ILE A 195 -31.02 3.61 19.70
C ILE A 195 -31.28 2.16 20.16
N GLY A 196 -30.29 1.29 19.98
CA GLY A 196 -30.33 -0.14 20.32
C GLY A 196 -30.24 -1.07 19.09
N GLY A 197 -30.61 -0.57 17.91
CA GLY A 197 -30.51 -1.32 16.65
C GLY A 197 -31.23 -2.67 16.67
N VAL A 198 -30.63 -3.68 16.04
CA VAL A 198 -31.18 -5.04 16.02
C VAL A 198 -31.12 -5.70 17.39
N MET A 199 -30.11 -5.38 18.21
CA MET A 199 -29.92 -6.01 19.53
C MET A 199 -31.12 -5.79 20.43
N ALA A 200 -31.68 -4.58 20.47
CA ALA A 200 -32.88 -4.25 21.24
C ALA A 200 -34.16 -4.99 20.82
N GLN A 201 -34.15 -5.71 19.70
CA GLN A 201 -35.27 -6.53 19.23
C GLN A 201 -35.11 -8.01 19.58
N LEU A 202 -33.91 -8.43 20.02
CA LEU A 202 -33.64 -9.81 20.40
C LEU A 202 -34.11 -10.07 21.82
N ASP A 203 -34.63 -11.27 22.12
CA ASP A 203 -34.94 -11.64 23.50
C ASP A 203 -33.66 -11.98 24.28
N LYS A 204 -32.81 -12.83 23.68
CA LYS A 204 -31.56 -13.31 24.28
C LYS A 204 -30.39 -13.26 23.32
N THR A 205 -29.18 -13.19 23.87
CA THR A 205 -27.92 -13.19 23.12
C THR A 205 -27.10 -14.45 23.41
N PHE A 206 -26.69 -15.16 22.36
CA PHE A 206 -25.79 -16.30 22.52
C PHE A 206 -24.33 -15.81 22.69
N PRO A 207 -23.45 -16.58 23.36
CA PRO A 207 -23.69 -17.90 23.95
C PRO A 207 -24.23 -17.87 25.39
N THR A 208 -24.28 -16.72 26.06
CA THR A 208 -24.60 -16.63 27.51
C THR A 208 -26.09 -16.71 27.82
N MET A 209 -26.94 -16.49 26.82
CA MET A 209 -28.40 -16.42 26.94
C MET A 209 -28.89 -15.28 27.85
N ASP A 210 -28.09 -14.22 27.97
CA ASP A 210 -28.47 -12.98 28.65
C ASP A 210 -29.52 -12.22 27.84
N CYS A 211 -30.36 -11.45 28.53
CA CYS A 211 -31.27 -10.50 27.90
C CYS A 211 -30.48 -9.47 27.07
N SER A 212 -31.06 -9.04 25.95
CA SER A 212 -30.38 -8.14 25.00
C SER A 212 -30.30 -6.68 25.46
N ILE A 213 -31.26 -6.21 26.24
CA ILE A 213 -31.34 -4.88 26.87
C ILE A 213 -31.86 -4.99 28.29
#